data_AF-A0A2V6AXQ2-F1
#
_entry.id   AF-A0A2V6AXQ2-F1
#
_cell.length_a   1.000
_cell.length_b   1.000
_cell.length_c   1.000
_cell.angle_alpha   90.00
_cell.angle_beta   90.00
_cell.angle_gamma   90.00
#
_symmetry.space_group_name_H-M   'P 1'
#
loop_
_entity.id
_entity.type
_entity.pdbx_description
1 polymer ?
#
loop_
_entity_poly.entity_id
_entity_poly.type
_entity_poly.pdbx_seq_one_letter_code
_entity_poly.pdbx_strand_id
1 'polypeptide(L)'
;MFKKIAFASLVTSAIALLCAAVNAQDFPILDQIASKVVQKYQQATCEQLWQERAQKGKKPESPMEQKALEMLKSDPQMRQAFISKVAAPIANKMFECGMIP
;
A
#
# COMPACT_ATOMS: atom_id res chain seq x y z
N MET A 1 -35.67 37.36 -6.99
CA MET A 1 -34.20 37.17 -6.88
C MET A 1 -33.80 35.86 -6.19
N PHE A 2 -34.68 35.24 -5.38
CA PHE A 2 -34.44 33.95 -4.71
C PHE A 2 -34.19 32.72 -5.62
N LYS A 3 -34.71 32.73 -6.86
CA LYS A 3 -34.54 31.62 -7.80
C LYS A 3 -33.12 31.51 -8.39
N LYS A 4 -32.36 32.62 -8.38
CA LYS A 4 -30.96 32.67 -8.86
C LYS A 4 -29.97 32.13 -7.82
N ILE A 5 -30.33 32.19 -6.54
CA ILE A 5 -29.48 31.76 -5.42
C ILE A 5 -29.49 30.24 -5.28
N ALA A 6 -30.63 29.59 -5.54
CA ALA A 6 -30.74 28.12 -5.53
C ALA A 6 -29.92 27.44 -6.64
N PHE A 7 -29.79 28.07 -7.80
CA PHE A 7 -28.98 27.54 -8.91
C PHE A 7 -27.47 27.70 -8.70
N ALA A 8 -27.05 28.74 -7.97
CA ALA A 8 -25.63 28.97 -7.67
C ALA A 8 -25.08 27.97 -6.65
N SER A 9 -25.93 27.42 -5.77
CA SER A 9 -25.51 26.48 -4.71
C SER A 9 -25.38 25.03 -5.17
N LEU A 10 -26.02 24.65 -6.29
CA LEU A 10 -25.97 23.26 -6.79
C LEU A 10 -24.70 22.97 -7.62
N VAL A 11 -24.07 23.99 -8.19
CA VAL A 11 -22.88 23.85 -9.04
C VAL A 11 -21.61 23.70 -8.21
N THR A 12 -21.56 24.27 -7.00
CA THR A 12 -20.38 24.22 -6.14
C THR A 12 -20.12 22.84 -5.52
N SER A 13 -21.16 22.00 -5.40
CA SER A 13 -21.02 20.64 -4.84
C SER A 13 -20.46 19.62 -5.83
N ALA A 14 -20.44 19.91 -7.14
CA ALA A 14 -20.00 18.96 -8.17
C ALA A 14 -18.46 18.92 -8.34
N ILE A 15 -17.74 19.95 -7.90
CA ILE A 15 -16.27 20.03 -8.07
C ILE A 15 -15.53 19.14 -7.05
N ALA A 16 -16.16 18.79 -5.93
CA ALA A 16 -15.55 17.94 -4.90
C ALA A 16 -15.44 16.45 -5.30
N LEU A 17 -16.15 15.99 -6.33
CA LEU A 17 -16.17 14.58 -6.76
C LEU A 17 -15.13 14.23 -7.82
N LEU A 18 -14.45 15.21 -8.43
CA LEU A 18 -13.52 14.98 -9.54
C LEU A 18 -12.10 14.56 -9.10
N CYS A 19 -11.74 14.65 -7.82
CA CYS A 19 -10.45 14.18 -7.31
C CYS A 19 -10.40 12.66 -7.05
N ALA A 20 -11.52 11.95 -7.21
CA ALA A 20 -11.63 10.51 -6.89
C ALA A 20 -11.61 9.60 -8.13
N ALA A 21 -11.22 10.11 -9.31
CA ALA A 21 -10.93 9.26 -10.47
C ALA A 21 -9.60 8.52 -10.24
N VAL A 22 -9.63 7.54 -9.34
CA VAL A 22 -8.62 6.50 -9.20
C VAL A 22 -8.61 5.75 -10.53
N ASN A 23 -7.60 6.00 -11.34
CA ASN A 23 -7.29 5.14 -12.47
C ASN A 23 -6.98 3.75 -11.88
N ALA A 24 -7.92 2.81 -12.03
CA ALA A 24 -7.74 1.42 -11.65
C ALA A 24 -6.78 0.79 -12.67
N GLN A 25 -5.49 1.01 -12.44
CA GLN A 25 -4.43 0.39 -13.23
C GLN A 25 -4.15 -0.98 -12.60
N ASP A 26 -4.50 -2.04 -13.31
CA ASP A 26 -4.29 -3.42 -12.85
C ASP A 26 -2.82 -3.82 -13.06
N PHE A 27 -2.17 -4.28 -11.99
CA PHE A 27 -0.78 -4.77 -12.01
C PHE A 27 -0.74 -6.27 -11.68
N PRO A 28 -1.09 -7.18 -12.62
CA PRO A 28 -1.29 -8.61 -12.31
C PRO A 28 -0.03 -9.31 -11.78
N ILE A 29 1.16 -8.92 -12.25
CA ILE A 29 2.43 -9.46 -11.72
C ILE A 29 2.69 -8.97 -10.29
N LEU A 30 2.33 -7.72 -10.00
CA LEU A 30 2.46 -7.15 -8.66
C LEU A 30 1.57 -7.90 -7.65
N ASP A 31 0.40 -8.34 -8.08
CA ASP A 31 -0.55 -9.09 -7.24
C ASP A 31 0.01 -10.43 -6.79
N GLN A 32 0.69 -11.15 -7.69
CA GLN A 32 1.36 -12.40 -7.36
C GLN A 32 2.51 -12.18 -6.39
N ILE A 33 3.29 -11.10 -6.58
CA ILE A 33 4.38 -10.74 -5.67
C ILE A 33 3.81 -10.38 -4.29
N ALA A 34 2.79 -9.52 -4.24
CA ALA A 34 2.13 -9.11 -3.00
C ALA A 34 1.61 -10.34 -2.23
N SER A 35 0.97 -11.28 -2.93
CA SER A 35 0.47 -12.53 -2.34
C SER A 35 1.60 -13.36 -1.72
N LYS A 36 2.75 -13.49 -2.38
CA LYS A 36 3.91 -14.19 -1.83
C LYS A 36 4.49 -13.51 -0.59
N VAL A 37 4.55 -12.18 -0.59
CA VAL A 37 5.03 -11.41 0.57
C VAL A 37 4.08 -11.61 1.76
N VAL A 38 2.77 -11.51 1.54
CA VAL A 38 1.75 -11.76 2.57
C VAL A 38 1.88 -13.19 3.11
N GLN A 39 1.98 -14.17 2.22
CA GLN A 39 2.12 -15.57 2.60
C GLN A 39 3.37 -15.80 3.46
N LYS A 40 4.52 -15.18 3.12
CA LYS A 40 5.74 -15.27 3.91
C LYS A 40 5.52 -14.82 5.36
N TYR A 41 4.86 -13.68 5.56
CA TYR A 41 4.59 -13.18 6.91
C TYR A 41 3.60 -14.08 7.65
N GLN A 42 2.52 -14.50 6.99
CA GLN A 42 1.49 -15.33 7.63
C GLN A 42 2.02 -16.70 8.06
N GLN A 43 2.89 -17.31 7.25
CA GLN A 43 3.49 -18.62 7.52
C GLN A 43 4.68 -18.59 8.49
N ALA A 44 5.31 -17.43 8.69
CA ALA A 44 6.42 -17.29 9.62
C ALA A 44 5.97 -17.31 11.09
N THR A 45 6.82 -17.84 11.97
CA THR A 45 6.64 -17.71 13.42
C THR A 45 6.99 -16.30 13.88
N CYS A 46 6.48 -15.90 15.05
CA CYS A 46 6.77 -14.57 15.60
C CYS A 46 8.27 -14.39 15.90
N GLU A 47 8.95 -15.43 16.40
CA GLU A 47 10.40 -15.41 16.63
C GLU A 47 11.18 -15.21 15.33
N GLN A 48 10.79 -15.90 14.25
CA GLN A 48 11.44 -15.75 12.94
C GLN A 48 11.30 -14.32 12.42
N LEU A 49 10.10 -13.74 12.52
CA LEU A 49 9.85 -12.37 12.09
C LEU A 49 10.62 -11.34 12.95
N TRP A 50 10.74 -11.58 14.25
CA TRP A 50 11.57 -10.75 15.14
C TRP A 50 13.05 -10.83 14.79
N GLN A 51 13.56 -12.03 14.52
CA GLN A 51 14.95 -12.23 14.09
C GLN A 51 15.21 -11.55 12.74
N GLU A 52 14.31 -11.70 11.77
CA GLU A 52 14.41 -11.03 10.48
C GLU A 52 14.42 -9.50 10.63
N ARG A 53 13.53 -8.95 11.47
CA ARG A 53 13.51 -7.52 11.77
C ARG A 53 14.80 -7.05 12.46
N ALA A 54 15.34 -7.82 13.38
CA ALA A 54 16.60 -7.50 14.05
C ALA A 54 17.83 -7.59 13.12
N GLN A 55 17.69 -8.28 11.98
CA GLN A 55 18.69 -8.36 10.92
C GLN A 55 18.47 -7.34 9.79
N LYS A 56 17.28 -6.74 9.68
CA LYS A 56 17.04 -5.66 8.71
C LYS A 56 18.04 -4.52 8.93
N GLY A 57 18.64 -4.06 7.84
CA GLY A 57 19.67 -3.01 7.85
C GLY A 57 21.08 -3.50 8.21
N LYS A 58 21.26 -4.75 8.67
CA LYS A 58 22.59 -5.35 8.87
C LYS A 58 23.13 -6.04 7.62
N LYS A 59 22.24 -6.43 6.70
CA LYS A 59 22.59 -7.00 5.41
C LYS A 59 22.23 -5.98 4.32
N PRO A 60 23.12 -5.77 3.32
CA PRO A 60 22.76 -4.96 2.16
C PRO A 60 21.57 -5.60 1.46
N GLU A 61 20.64 -4.76 0.99
CA GLU A 61 19.52 -5.22 0.17
C GLU A 61 20.05 -5.92 -1.08
N SER A 62 19.42 -7.02 -1.46
CA SER A 62 19.79 -7.73 -2.68
C SER A 62 19.58 -6.83 -3.91
N PRO A 63 20.32 -7.04 -5.02
CA PRO A 63 20.12 -6.25 -6.25
C PRO A 63 18.67 -6.28 -6.76
N MET A 64 17.95 -7.38 -6.53
CA MET A 64 16.55 -7.51 -6.90
C MET A 64 15.63 -6.65 -6.02
N GLU A 65 15.87 -6.63 -4.70
CA GLU A 65 15.13 -5.75 -3.77
C GLU A 65 15.38 -4.29 -4.08
N GLN A 66 16.63 -3.90 -4.37
CA GLN A 66 16.98 -2.53 -4.75
C GLN A 66 16.21 -2.09 -6.00
N LYS A 67 16.21 -2.92 -7.05
CA LYS A 67 15.46 -2.64 -8.28
C LYS A 67 13.95 -2.54 -8.03
N ALA A 68 13.39 -3.43 -7.21
CA ALA A 68 11.97 -3.37 -6.86
C ALA A 68 11.63 -2.07 -6.10
N LEU A 69 12.50 -1.64 -5.18
CA LEU A 69 12.34 -0.37 -4.47
C LEU A 69 12.44 0.83 -5.41
N GLU A 70 13.35 0.81 -6.37
CA GLU A 70 13.44 1.87 -7.40
C GLU A 70 12.17 1.95 -8.24
N MET A 71 11.63 0.81 -8.68
CA MET A 71 10.36 0.76 -9.42
C MET A 71 9.20 1.31 -8.59
N LEU A 72 9.08 0.90 -7.32
CA LEU A 72 8.03 1.43 -6.43
C LEU A 72 8.25 2.92 -6.11
N LYS A 73 9.48 3.42 -6.10
CA LYS A 73 9.75 4.86 -5.91
C LYS A 73 9.34 5.67 -7.14
N SER A 74 9.64 5.17 -8.34
CA SER A 74 9.39 5.86 -9.61
C SER A 74 7.92 5.84 -10.05
N ASP A 75 7.13 4.85 -9.63
CA ASP A 75 5.70 4.74 -9.94
C ASP A 75 4.83 4.83 -8.66
N PRO A 76 4.24 6.01 -8.37
CA PRO A 76 3.36 6.20 -7.22
C PRO A 76 2.09 5.34 -7.24
N GLN A 77 1.53 5.05 -8.41
CA GLN A 77 0.31 4.25 -8.52
C GLN A 77 0.61 2.78 -8.23
N MET A 78 1.70 2.25 -8.79
CA MET A 78 2.19 0.90 -8.48
C MET A 78 2.53 0.76 -6.98
N ARG A 79 3.18 1.77 -6.39
CA ARG A 79 3.44 1.81 -4.95
C ARG A 79 2.17 1.74 -4.12
N GLN A 80 1.18 2.55 -4.47
CA GLN A 80 -0.10 2.53 -3.76
C GLN A 80 -0.79 1.17 -3.89
N ALA A 81 -0.82 0.59 -5.09
CA ALA A 81 -1.43 -0.72 -5.34
C ALA A 81 -0.73 -1.83 -4.52
N PHE A 82 0.60 -1.85 -4.50
CA PHE A 82 1.38 -2.81 -3.71
C PHE A 82 1.11 -2.65 -2.21
N ILE A 83 1.28 -1.44 -1.67
CA ILE A 83 1.13 -1.16 -0.24
C ILE A 83 -0.28 -1.50 0.23
N SER A 84 -1.31 -1.13 -0.54
CA SER A 84 -2.71 -1.41 -0.19
C SER A 84 -2.98 -2.92 -0.03
N LYS A 85 -2.28 -3.77 -0.79
CA LYS A 85 -2.44 -5.23 -0.73
C LYS A 85 -1.69 -5.86 0.44
N VAL A 86 -0.48 -5.36 0.75
CA VAL A 86 0.39 -6.00 1.74
C VAL A 86 0.27 -5.43 3.15
N ALA A 87 -0.08 -4.14 3.28
CA ALA A 87 0.04 -3.42 4.54
C ALA A 87 -0.84 -4.00 5.64
N ALA A 88 -2.16 -4.13 5.39
CA ALA A 88 -3.10 -4.64 6.39
C ALA A 88 -2.78 -6.07 6.89
N PRO A 89 -2.62 -7.09 6.02
CA PRO A 89 -2.36 -8.45 6.50
C PRO A 89 -1.00 -8.59 7.21
N ILE A 90 0.02 -7.87 6.75
CA ILE A 90 1.34 -7.88 7.42
C ILE A 90 1.28 -7.16 8.75
N ALA A 91 0.64 -5.98 8.80
CA ALA A 91 0.47 -5.23 10.04
C ALA A 91 -0.29 -6.05 11.08
N ASN A 92 -1.36 -6.74 10.70
CA ASN A 92 -2.09 -7.62 11.62
C ASN A 92 -1.19 -8.73 12.19
N LYS A 93 -0.40 -9.39 11.34
CA LYS A 93 0.58 -10.40 11.81
C LYS A 93 1.64 -9.79 12.73
N MET A 94 2.13 -8.59 12.41
CA MET A 94 3.10 -7.88 13.24
C MET A 94 2.49 -7.47 14.59
N PHE A 95 1.22 -7.08 14.62
CA PHE A 95 0.49 -6.75 15.84
C PHE A 95 0.31 -8.00 16.73
N GLU A 96 -0.16 -9.11 16.16
CA GLU A 96 -0.28 -10.40 16.85
C GLU A 96 1.06 -10.87 17.47
N CYS A 97 2.17 -10.58 16.79
CA CYS A 97 3.52 -10.90 17.27
C CYS A 97 4.16 -9.82 18.16
N GLY A 98 3.41 -8.77 18.55
CA GLY A 98 3.89 -7.69 19.43
C GLY A 98 4.97 -6.78 18.82
N MET A 99 5.11 -6.76 17.50
CA MET A 99 6.09 -5.93 16.79
C MET A 99 5.64 -4.49 16.56
N ILE A 100 4.33 -4.27 16.50
CA ILE A 100 3.73 -2.92 16.42
C ILE A 100 2.67 -2.82 17.51
N PRO A 101 2.56 -1.64 18.17
CA PRO A 101 1.58 -1.42 19.23
C PRO A 101 0.14 -1.35 18.71
#